data_AF-A0A3D0U830-F1
#
_entry.id   AF-A0A3D0U830-F1
#
_cell.length_a   1.000
_cell.length_b   1.000
_cell.length_c   1.000
_cell.angle_alpha   90.00
_cell.angle_beta   90.00
_cell.angle_gamma   90.00
#
_symmetry.space_group_name_H-M   'P 1'
#
loop_
_entity.id
_entity.type
_entity.pdbx_description
1 polymer ?
#
loop_
_entity_poly.entity_id
_entity_poly.type
_entity_poly.pdbx_seq_one_letter_code
_entity_poly.pdbx_strand_id
1 'polypeptide(L)'
;MQVIDADGNDSKVTDVLEYQHIDVHPQAGVLLSRHTVCNNVDVHADLYRLRDGDWERITECGRYPRFAWSHSGQRIAAVHTERGLAQIAILDQRGTLLQLLPPLASGEVIGHLSWSPDDRQLVAAVRREQSGWNLELLDIERSTWSPLTRNDHLEQRPRFSADGRWVYFISDHQKVMNVRRLRLSDGQVETVTRTQTAILDYSLNGDQRQLRLAEYTPDGIAIRQQPITPWGETYAGLWQERPPIQSIANQADYSTEAFTDIADYSPLDTIAPTSWFAYLYADSDDNNWIQFILQGQDVLGFHQWQLAPAYYFDKEEFGGSVAYIAHHRLALLAERELDTVRDEAPGVPGVWREETRYQAVWKQPFNRFEGTFEVDIGVGKEDVKRILDGFGEYDSYRDNFAGVSLNWSDYEKYLHSISVEDGRRIKLQAEHYDAFGDGFHQGDVYSLDWREYLSLFDNHVLALRVVLGKADDTAKSFQLGNELDELQTLGAVIGFGRTGYTLRGYSDNQSQLAGTNLRLYSAEYRLPVGEWFDGLTSVPIGLGKAGVHLFVDHGAAWDSGQDKNFYTGVGFEVRPDLLIGYSTFKLESTLGFAKGLDDDIGETTVYLRLGANF
;
A
#
# COMPACT_ATOMS: atom_id res chain seq x y z
N MET A 1 -10.77 6.42 18.26
CA MET A 1 -12.10 6.35 18.89
C MET A 1 -12.10 7.18 20.17
N GLN A 2 -13.08 8.08 20.26
CA GLN A 2 -13.27 9.01 21.37
C GLN A 2 -14.66 8.82 21.97
N VAL A 3 -14.80 9.06 23.27
CA VAL A 3 -16.09 9.13 23.95
C VAL A 3 -16.29 10.55 24.43
N ILE A 4 -17.37 11.16 23.96
CA ILE A 4 -17.82 12.48 24.38
C ILE A 4 -18.98 12.30 25.36
N ASP A 5 -18.77 12.72 26.61
CA ASP A 5 -19.79 12.62 27.66
C ASP A 5 -20.93 13.64 27.47
N ALA A 6 -21.86 13.71 28.44
CA ALA A 6 -23.01 14.63 28.37
C ALA A 6 -22.61 16.11 28.54
N ASP A 7 -21.46 16.36 29.17
CA ASP A 7 -20.93 17.70 29.44
C ASP A 7 -19.99 18.18 28.30
N GLY A 8 -19.75 17.32 27.30
CA GLY A 8 -18.89 17.61 26.16
C GLY A 8 -17.41 17.30 26.39
N ASN A 9 -17.06 16.62 27.48
CA ASN A 9 -15.69 16.19 27.71
C ASN A 9 -15.35 15.02 26.80
N ASP A 10 -14.27 15.17 26.06
CA ASP A 10 -13.73 14.18 25.15
C ASP A 10 -12.66 13.32 25.85
N SER A 11 -12.77 12.01 25.73
CA SER A 11 -11.79 11.04 26.23
C SER A 11 -11.44 10.03 25.13
N LYS A 12 -10.13 9.84 24.89
CA LYS A 12 -9.63 8.80 23.98
C LYS A 12 -9.88 7.42 24.57
N VAL A 13 -10.45 6.52 23.78
CA VAL A 13 -10.66 5.11 24.16
C VAL A 13 -9.62 4.19 23.55
N THR A 14 -9.46 4.25 22.23
CA THR A 14 -8.49 3.44 21.45
C THR A 14 -8.28 4.07 20.09
N ASP A 15 -7.20 3.73 19.41
CA ASP A 15 -7.03 4.03 17.99
C ASP A 15 -7.84 3.06 17.12
N VAL A 16 -8.21 3.51 15.93
CA VAL A 16 -8.96 2.71 14.94
C VAL A 16 -8.32 2.98 13.58
N LEU A 17 -7.79 1.93 12.96
CA LEU A 17 -7.27 1.96 11.60
C LEU A 17 -8.37 1.46 10.65
N GLU A 18 -8.61 2.21 9.58
CA GLU A 18 -9.44 1.83 8.41
C GLU A 18 -10.70 0.97 8.70
N TYR A 19 -11.75 1.61 9.22
CA TYR A 19 -13.00 0.92 9.55
C TYR A 19 -14.11 1.13 8.51
N GLN A 20 -15.05 0.18 8.47
CA GLN A 20 -16.24 0.20 7.63
C GLN A 20 -17.52 0.51 8.43
N HIS A 21 -17.63 -0.06 9.63
CA HIS A 21 -18.83 0.09 10.47
C HIS A 21 -18.51 -0.10 11.95
N ILE A 22 -19.25 0.59 12.82
CA ILE A 22 -19.19 0.45 14.29
C ILE A 22 -20.62 0.33 14.80
N ASP A 23 -20.84 -0.61 15.72
CA ASP A 23 -22.07 -0.68 16.51
C ASP A 23 -21.74 -0.88 18.00
N VAL A 24 -22.59 -0.33 18.86
CA VAL A 24 -22.36 -0.29 20.31
C VAL A 24 -23.57 -0.87 21.02
N HIS A 25 -23.31 -1.89 21.83
CA HIS A 25 -24.32 -2.47 22.71
C HIS A 25 -24.00 -2.13 24.18
N PRO A 26 -24.97 -1.69 25.00
CA PRO A 26 -24.70 -1.24 26.37
C PRO A 26 -24.03 -2.31 27.26
N GLN A 27 -24.38 -3.59 27.08
CA GLN A 27 -23.78 -4.71 27.82
C GLN A 27 -22.74 -5.53 27.04
N ALA A 28 -22.91 -5.75 25.73
CA ALA A 28 -21.98 -6.57 24.94
C ALA A 28 -20.73 -5.78 24.47
N GLY A 29 -20.75 -4.45 24.55
CA GLY A 29 -19.62 -3.58 24.22
C GLY A 29 -19.63 -3.11 22.77
N VAL A 30 -18.45 -2.70 22.29
CA VAL A 30 -18.26 -2.13 20.95
C VAL A 30 -17.81 -3.21 19.98
N LEU A 31 -18.43 -3.23 18.81
CA LEU A 31 -18.03 -4.07 17.68
C LEU A 31 -17.69 -3.18 16.49
N LEU A 32 -16.73 -3.63 15.70
CA LEU A 32 -16.10 -2.91 14.59
C LEU A 32 -16.00 -3.86 13.40
N SER A 33 -16.28 -3.36 12.20
CA SER A 33 -15.92 -4.01 10.94
C SER A 33 -14.77 -3.24 10.33
N ARG A 34 -13.69 -3.93 9.98
CA ARG A 34 -12.50 -3.34 9.35
C ARG A 34 -11.98 -4.21 8.23
N HIS A 35 -11.27 -3.63 7.27
CA HIS A 35 -10.62 -4.41 6.23
C HIS A 35 -9.45 -5.23 6.81
N THR A 36 -9.29 -6.43 6.29
CA THR A 36 -8.21 -7.36 6.64
C THR A 36 -7.75 -8.09 5.39
N VAL A 37 -6.48 -8.46 5.37
CA VAL A 37 -5.93 -9.32 4.32
C VAL A 37 -6.34 -10.77 4.60
N CYS A 38 -6.93 -11.40 3.60
CA CYS A 38 -7.30 -12.80 3.55
C CYS A 38 -6.51 -13.48 2.42
N ASN A 39 -6.08 -14.73 2.61
CA ASN A 39 -5.28 -15.48 1.62
C ASN A 39 -4.09 -14.69 1.05
N ASN A 40 -3.49 -13.81 1.88
CA ASN A 40 -2.37 -12.93 1.54
C ASN A 40 -2.63 -11.78 0.54
N VAL A 41 -3.71 -11.81 -0.25
CA VAL A 41 -3.98 -10.82 -1.32
C VAL A 41 -5.41 -10.31 -1.36
N ASP A 42 -6.37 -11.07 -0.83
CA ASP A 42 -7.77 -10.67 -0.83
C ASP A 42 -8.04 -9.67 0.30
N VAL A 43 -8.83 -8.63 0.05
CA VAL A 43 -9.24 -7.68 1.09
C VAL A 43 -10.68 -7.97 1.50
N HIS A 44 -10.87 -8.52 2.69
CA HIS A 44 -12.19 -8.81 3.26
C HIS A 44 -12.44 -7.98 4.51
N ALA A 45 -13.69 -7.58 4.72
CA ALA A 45 -14.11 -6.97 5.97
C ALA A 45 -14.33 -8.05 7.04
N ASP A 46 -13.72 -7.89 8.21
CA ASP A 46 -13.89 -8.78 9.36
C ASP A 46 -14.30 -8.01 10.61
N LEU A 47 -14.91 -8.75 11.54
CA LEU A 47 -15.46 -8.22 12.78
C LEU A 47 -14.44 -8.29 13.91
N TYR A 48 -14.39 -7.21 14.68
CA TYR A 48 -13.52 -7.00 15.82
C TYR A 48 -14.32 -6.50 17.00
N ARG A 49 -14.03 -7.02 18.19
CA ARG A 49 -14.66 -6.59 19.44
C ARG A 49 -13.64 -5.83 20.28
N LEU A 50 -14.08 -4.71 20.86
CA LEU A 50 -13.25 -3.98 21.81
C LEU A 50 -13.28 -4.67 23.18
N ARG A 51 -12.11 -5.00 23.72
CA ARG A 51 -11.94 -5.51 25.09
C ARG A 51 -10.75 -4.84 25.76
N ASP A 52 -10.97 -4.26 26.93
CA ASP A 52 -9.92 -3.65 27.75
C ASP A 52 -9.06 -2.60 27.02
N GLY A 53 -9.63 -1.94 25.99
CA GLY A 53 -8.93 -0.96 25.14
C GLY A 53 -8.37 -1.53 23.84
N ASP A 54 -8.35 -2.85 23.68
CA ASP A 54 -7.76 -3.53 22.52
C ASP A 54 -8.81 -4.17 21.59
N TRP A 55 -8.51 -4.22 20.29
CA TRP A 55 -9.36 -4.84 19.28
C TRP A 55 -9.04 -6.34 19.12
N GLU A 56 -9.97 -7.20 19.52
CA GLU A 56 -9.91 -8.65 19.31
C GLU A 56 -10.64 -9.03 18.01
N ARG A 57 -9.96 -9.66 17.05
CA ARG A 57 -10.58 -10.21 15.84
C ARG A 57 -11.48 -11.39 16.21
N ILE A 58 -12.75 -11.36 15.81
CA ILE A 58 -13.71 -12.45 16.08
C ILE A 58 -14.16 -13.19 14.81
N THR A 59 -13.83 -12.70 13.61
CA THR A 59 -14.06 -13.41 12.34
C THR A 59 -12.82 -13.37 11.46
N GLU A 60 -12.64 -14.39 10.62
CA GLU A 60 -11.55 -14.48 9.66
C GLU A 60 -12.08 -14.72 8.26
N CYS A 61 -11.67 -13.86 7.32
CA CYS A 61 -12.08 -13.91 5.91
C CYS A 61 -13.60 -13.86 5.71
N GLY A 62 -14.34 -13.26 6.65
CA GLY A 62 -15.80 -13.39 6.75
C GLY A 62 -16.61 -12.51 5.79
N ARG A 63 -16.01 -11.45 5.21
CA ARG A 63 -16.66 -10.50 4.30
C ARG A 63 -17.90 -9.84 4.92
N TYR A 64 -17.74 -9.29 6.12
CA TYR A 64 -18.80 -8.66 6.92
C TYR A 64 -18.67 -7.12 6.97
N PRO A 65 -18.95 -6.38 5.88
CA PRO A 65 -18.77 -4.92 5.84
C PRO A 65 -19.77 -4.14 6.69
N ARG A 66 -20.90 -4.76 7.04
CA ARG A 66 -21.96 -4.17 7.89
C ARG A 66 -22.51 -5.22 8.82
N PHE A 67 -22.90 -4.80 10.00
CA PHE A 67 -23.48 -5.68 11.01
C PHE A 67 -24.35 -4.89 11.97
N ALA A 68 -25.08 -5.59 12.84
CA ALA A 68 -25.77 -5.01 13.98
C ALA A 68 -25.82 -6.01 15.14
N TRP A 69 -25.66 -5.51 16.36
CA TRP A 69 -25.94 -6.26 17.57
C TRP A 69 -27.43 -6.54 17.73
N SER A 70 -27.77 -7.76 18.12
CA SER A 70 -29.10 -8.08 18.63
C SER A 70 -29.41 -7.28 19.89
N HIS A 71 -30.68 -7.02 20.18
CA HIS A 71 -31.11 -6.34 21.40
C HIS A 71 -30.71 -7.08 22.68
N SER A 72 -30.67 -8.42 22.66
CA SER A 72 -30.15 -9.21 23.78
C SER A 72 -28.62 -9.17 23.92
N GLY A 73 -27.93 -8.62 22.92
CA GLY A 73 -26.47 -8.66 22.78
C GLY A 73 -25.91 -10.05 22.49
N GLN A 74 -26.72 -11.12 22.34
CA GLN A 74 -26.26 -12.51 22.18
C GLN A 74 -25.90 -12.90 20.75
N ARG A 75 -26.43 -12.17 19.77
CA ARG A 75 -26.24 -12.43 18.34
C ARG A 75 -25.79 -11.19 17.60
N ILE A 76 -25.17 -11.42 16.45
CA ILE A 76 -24.79 -10.40 15.49
C ILE A 76 -25.47 -10.77 14.18
N ALA A 77 -26.17 -9.83 13.54
CA ALA A 77 -26.57 -9.98 12.15
C ALA A 77 -25.56 -9.23 11.30
N ALA A 78 -24.95 -9.90 10.33
CA ALA A 78 -23.93 -9.34 9.45
C ALA A 78 -24.36 -9.48 7.99
N VAL A 79 -24.18 -8.42 7.21
CA VAL A 79 -24.25 -8.52 5.75
C VAL A 79 -23.02 -9.30 5.30
N HIS A 80 -23.24 -10.34 4.52
CA HIS A 80 -22.18 -11.16 3.95
C HIS A 80 -22.33 -11.17 2.44
N THR A 81 -21.24 -10.93 1.73
CA THR A 81 -21.24 -10.92 0.26
C THR A 81 -20.31 -12.01 -0.26
N GLU A 82 -20.85 -12.91 -1.08
CA GLU A 82 -20.10 -14.03 -1.65
C GLU A 82 -20.47 -14.19 -3.13
N ARG A 83 -19.46 -14.26 -4.01
CA ARG A 83 -19.66 -14.34 -5.48
C ARG A 83 -20.60 -13.26 -6.03
N GLY A 84 -20.55 -12.06 -5.44
CA GLY A 84 -21.39 -10.92 -5.83
C GLY A 84 -22.83 -10.96 -5.31
N LEU A 85 -23.22 -11.96 -4.52
CA LEU A 85 -24.55 -12.06 -3.93
C LEU A 85 -24.53 -11.63 -2.45
N ALA A 86 -25.44 -10.73 -2.08
CA ALA A 86 -25.59 -10.27 -0.70
C ALA A 86 -26.56 -11.18 0.07
N GLN A 87 -26.17 -11.58 1.28
CA GLN A 87 -26.98 -12.37 2.21
C GLN A 87 -26.76 -11.92 3.66
N ILE A 88 -27.55 -12.46 4.58
CA ILE A 88 -27.41 -12.20 6.01
C ILE A 88 -26.83 -13.42 6.71
N ALA A 89 -25.73 -13.23 7.42
CA ALA A 89 -25.18 -14.19 8.37
C ALA A 89 -25.61 -13.79 9.78
N ILE A 90 -26.15 -14.76 10.54
CA ILE A 90 -26.38 -14.62 11.97
C ILE A 90 -25.21 -15.31 12.69
N LEU A 91 -24.48 -14.54 13.48
CA LEU A 91 -23.33 -15.01 14.26
C LEU A 91 -23.66 -14.96 15.76
N ASP A 92 -22.93 -15.74 16.56
CA ASP A 92 -22.90 -15.55 18.02
C ASP A 92 -21.98 -14.39 18.42
N GLN A 93 -21.91 -14.07 19.72
CA GLN A 93 -21.02 -13.03 20.25
C GLN A 93 -19.52 -13.26 20.00
N ARG A 94 -19.12 -14.48 19.60
CA ARG A 94 -17.75 -14.87 19.31
C ARG A 94 -17.45 -14.88 17.81
N GLY A 95 -18.40 -14.47 16.97
CA GLY A 95 -18.26 -14.49 15.50
C GLY A 95 -18.49 -15.85 14.86
N THR A 96 -18.97 -16.85 15.61
CA THR A 96 -19.30 -18.18 15.06
C THR A 96 -20.59 -18.10 14.26
N LEU A 97 -20.58 -18.58 13.02
CA LEU A 97 -21.77 -18.64 12.17
C LEU A 97 -22.82 -19.60 12.76
N LEU A 98 -23.98 -19.04 13.13
CA LEU A 98 -25.14 -19.80 13.63
C LEU A 98 -26.12 -20.15 12.50
N GLN A 99 -26.35 -19.20 11.59
CA GLN A 99 -27.29 -19.34 10.50
C GLN A 99 -26.87 -18.46 9.33
N LEU A 100 -26.95 -19.00 8.11
CA LEU A 100 -26.79 -18.24 6.87
C LEU A 100 -28.13 -18.21 6.15
N LEU A 101 -28.69 -17.00 5.97
CA LEU A 101 -29.98 -16.82 5.29
C LEU A 101 -29.79 -16.85 3.77
N PRO A 102 -30.84 -17.20 2.98
CA PRO A 102 -30.75 -17.22 1.53
C PRO A 102 -30.28 -15.89 0.94
N PRO A 103 -29.47 -15.91 -0.14
CA PRO A 103 -29.01 -14.70 -0.80
C PRO A 103 -30.13 -13.97 -1.54
N LEU A 104 -29.93 -12.66 -1.70
CA LEU A 104 -30.70 -11.85 -2.64
C LEU A 104 -30.34 -12.18 -4.09
N ALA A 105 -31.12 -11.67 -5.05
CA ALA A 105 -30.83 -11.88 -6.46
C ALA A 105 -29.56 -11.13 -6.89
N SER A 106 -29.00 -11.51 -8.05
CA SER A 106 -27.84 -10.83 -8.63
C SER A 106 -28.12 -9.34 -8.81
N GLY A 107 -27.14 -8.50 -8.47
CA GLY A 107 -27.27 -7.04 -8.52
C GLY A 107 -28.00 -6.42 -7.33
N GLU A 108 -28.66 -7.19 -6.46
CA GLU A 108 -29.30 -6.66 -5.26
C GLU A 108 -28.30 -6.51 -4.10
N VAL A 109 -28.48 -5.48 -3.28
CA VAL A 109 -27.50 -5.12 -2.22
C VAL A 109 -28.20 -4.88 -0.89
N ILE A 110 -27.59 -5.36 0.20
CA ILE A 110 -28.04 -5.07 1.56
C ILE A 110 -27.15 -3.98 2.17
N GLY A 111 -27.79 -2.90 2.62
CA GLY A 111 -27.21 -1.76 3.30
C GLY A 111 -27.09 -1.98 4.81
N HIS A 112 -27.30 -0.90 5.57
CA HIS A 112 -27.36 -0.97 7.03
C HIS A 112 -28.62 -1.73 7.49
N LEU A 113 -28.52 -2.39 8.64
CA LEU A 113 -29.58 -3.18 9.24
C LEU A 113 -29.66 -2.95 10.75
N SER A 114 -30.77 -3.34 11.37
CA SER A 114 -31.01 -3.26 12.81
C SER A 114 -31.98 -4.34 13.27
N TRP A 115 -31.78 -4.84 14.49
CA TRP A 115 -32.64 -5.85 15.11
C TRP A 115 -33.90 -5.27 15.72
N SER A 116 -35.00 -6.03 15.62
CA SER A 116 -36.19 -5.77 16.42
C SER A 116 -35.91 -6.02 17.90
N PRO A 117 -36.63 -5.34 18.83
CA PRO A 117 -36.40 -5.51 20.27
C PRO A 117 -36.63 -6.93 20.81
N ASP A 118 -37.38 -7.76 20.08
CA ASP A 118 -37.63 -9.17 20.41
C ASP A 118 -36.63 -10.14 19.77
N ASP A 119 -35.63 -9.64 19.05
CA ASP A 119 -34.63 -10.38 18.29
C ASP A 119 -35.20 -11.40 17.27
N ARG A 120 -36.41 -11.19 16.74
CA ARG A 120 -37.03 -12.09 15.76
C ARG A 120 -36.94 -11.58 14.32
N GLN A 121 -36.78 -10.28 14.15
CA GLN A 121 -36.80 -9.61 12.86
C GLN A 121 -35.61 -8.69 12.69
N LEU A 122 -35.25 -8.44 11.43
CA LEU A 122 -34.33 -7.38 11.05
C LEU A 122 -35.06 -6.37 10.19
N VAL A 123 -34.71 -5.10 10.32
CA VAL A 123 -35.00 -4.09 9.30
C VAL A 123 -33.70 -3.80 8.58
N ALA A 124 -33.74 -3.74 7.25
CA ALA A 124 -32.58 -3.40 6.44
C ALA A 124 -32.95 -2.41 5.34
N ALA A 125 -31.98 -1.57 4.97
CA ALA A 125 -32.03 -0.86 3.70
C ALA A 125 -31.60 -1.83 2.60
N VAL A 126 -32.47 -2.11 1.63
CA VAL A 126 -32.22 -3.04 0.54
C VAL A 126 -32.35 -2.32 -0.79
N ARG A 127 -31.33 -2.46 -1.65
CA ARG A 127 -31.38 -1.99 -3.03
C ARG A 127 -31.86 -3.12 -3.91
N ARG A 128 -33.09 -3.05 -4.38
CA ARG A 128 -33.63 -3.93 -5.43
C ARG A 128 -33.44 -3.26 -6.79
N GLU A 129 -33.26 -4.06 -7.84
CA GLU A 129 -33.00 -3.55 -9.19
C GLU A 129 -34.12 -2.62 -9.70
N GLN A 130 -35.38 -3.01 -9.49
CA GLN A 130 -36.55 -2.28 -10.00
C GLN A 130 -37.07 -1.15 -9.09
N SER A 131 -36.69 -1.15 -7.81
CA SER A 131 -37.25 -0.20 -6.82
C SER A 131 -36.22 0.71 -6.17
N GLY A 132 -34.92 0.51 -6.41
CA GLY A 132 -33.86 1.25 -5.73
C GLY A 132 -33.78 0.91 -4.23
N TRP A 133 -33.22 1.83 -3.45
CA TRP A 133 -33.07 1.68 -2.00
C TRP A 133 -34.40 1.86 -1.28
N ASN A 134 -34.81 0.86 -0.50
CA ASN A 134 -36.03 0.89 0.32
C ASN A 134 -35.77 0.17 1.65
N LEU A 135 -36.67 0.32 2.61
CA LEU A 135 -36.66 -0.45 3.84
C LEU A 135 -37.47 -1.73 3.70
N GLU A 136 -36.89 -2.84 4.14
CA GLU A 136 -37.55 -4.14 4.21
C GLU A 136 -37.38 -4.77 5.59
N LEU A 137 -38.42 -5.49 6.03
CA LEU A 137 -38.38 -6.37 7.19
C LEU A 137 -38.06 -7.79 6.77
N LEU A 138 -37.13 -8.42 7.49
CA LEU A 138 -36.78 -9.82 7.38
C LEU A 138 -37.24 -10.57 8.63
N ASP A 139 -38.11 -11.56 8.46
CA ASP A 139 -38.40 -12.57 9.48
C ASP A 139 -37.28 -13.62 9.43
N ILE A 140 -36.51 -13.74 10.52
CA ILE A 140 -35.30 -14.57 10.57
C ILE A 140 -35.65 -16.07 10.56
N GLU A 141 -36.72 -16.46 11.25
CA GLU A 141 -37.16 -17.86 11.34
C GLU A 141 -37.72 -18.33 9.99
N ARG A 142 -38.50 -17.48 9.32
CA ARG A 142 -39.12 -17.82 8.03
C ARG A 142 -38.22 -17.54 6.84
N SER A 143 -37.15 -16.76 7.01
CA SER A 143 -36.29 -16.27 5.92
C SER A 143 -37.08 -15.50 4.84
N THR A 144 -38.08 -14.73 5.26
CA THR A 144 -38.97 -13.99 4.35
C THR A 144 -38.80 -12.49 4.47
N TRP A 145 -38.55 -11.83 3.33
CA TRP A 145 -38.51 -10.38 3.21
C TRP A 145 -39.90 -9.80 2.93
N SER A 146 -40.19 -8.66 3.55
CA SER A 146 -41.42 -7.89 3.32
C SER A 146 -41.11 -6.39 3.24
N PRO A 147 -41.63 -5.66 2.25
CA PRO A 147 -41.33 -4.23 2.10
C PRO A 147 -42.03 -3.40 3.17
N LEU A 148 -41.29 -2.48 3.80
CA LEU A 148 -41.86 -1.40 4.62
C LEU A 148 -42.08 -0.14 3.80
N THR A 149 -41.21 0.10 2.81
CA THR A 149 -41.31 1.23 1.92
C THR A 149 -41.17 0.79 0.47
N ARG A 150 -41.73 1.60 -0.43
CA ARG A 150 -41.60 1.43 -1.88
C ARG A 150 -41.71 2.79 -2.56
N ASN A 151 -40.63 3.55 -2.59
CA ASN A 151 -40.57 4.91 -3.12
C ASN A 151 -39.25 5.18 -3.88
N ASP A 152 -39.08 6.38 -4.41
CA ASP A 152 -37.90 6.80 -5.20
C ASP A 152 -36.84 7.52 -4.36
N HIS A 153 -36.93 7.44 -3.03
CA HIS A 153 -35.99 8.08 -2.12
C HIS A 153 -34.80 7.16 -1.83
N LEU A 154 -33.66 7.74 -1.47
CA LEU A 154 -32.53 7.04 -0.89
C LEU A 154 -32.78 6.81 0.60
N GLU A 155 -33.18 5.60 0.98
CA GLU A 155 -33.42 5.23 2.38
C GLU A 155 -32.25 4.41 2.95
N GLN A 156 -31.73 4.82 4.11
CA GLN A 156 -30.54 4.22 4.71
C GLN A 156 -30.52 4.28 6.25
N ARG A 157 -29.65 3.48 6.87
CA ARG A 157 -29.38 3.45 8.32
C ARG A 157 -30.65 3.24 9.18
N PRO A 158 -31.46 2.19 8.92
CA PRO A 158 -32.65 1.98 9.71
C PRO A 158 -32.31 1.52 11.14
N ARG A 159 -33.11 1.93 12.13
CA ARG A 159 -33.02 1.49 13.53
C ARG A 159 -34.41 1.32 14.13
N PHE A 160 -34.66 0.20 14.81
CA PHE A 160 -35.90 0.04 15.55
C PHE A 160 -35.97 0.97 16.77
N SER A 161 -37.19 1.39 17.11
CA SER A 161 -37.47 1.95 18.44
C SER A 161 -37.43 0.85 19.51
N ALA A 162 -37.11 1.22 20.75
CA ALA A 162 -37.00 0.28 21.87
C ALA A 162 -38.35 -0.39 22.19
N ASP A 163 -39.46 0.28 21.87
CA ASP A 163 -40.81 -0.26 22.02
C ASP A 163 -41.29 -1.07 20.80
N GLY A 164 -40.48 -1.19 19.75
CA GLY A 164 -40.80 -1.94 18.53
C GLY A 164 -41.95 -1.37 17.71
N ARG A 165 -42.40 -0.14 17.96
CA ARG A 165 -43.51 0.50 17.21
C ARG A 165 -43.06 1.29 15.99
N TRP A 166 -41.79 1.68 15.94
CA TRP A 166 -41.24 2.57 14.93
C TRP A 166 -39.93 2.04 14.35
N VAL A 167 -39.64 2.44 13.12
CA VAL A 167 -38.32 2.34 12.48
C VAL A 167 -37.84 3.75 12.15
N TYR A 168 -36.74 4.18 12.74
CA TYR A 168 -36.04 5.41 12.37
C TYR A 168 -35.12 5.14 11.19
N PHE A 169 -34.89 6.11 10.32
CA PHE A 169 -34.01 5.98 9.15
C PHE A 169 -33.66 7.35 8.57
N ILE A 170 -32.61 7.42 7.75
CA ILE A 170 -32.27 8.61 6.94
C ILE A 170 -32.90 8.44 5.55
N SER A 171 -33.51 9.51 5.05
CA SER A 171 -34.07 9.54 3.70
C SER A 171 -33.78 10.88 3.02
N ASP A 172 -33.67 10.89 1.69
CA ASP A 172 -33.61 12.10 0.89
C ASP A 172 -34.99 12.59 0.42
N HIS A 173 -36.10 12.12 1.03
CA HIS A 173 -37.43 12.64 0.70
C HIS A 173 -37.42 14.18 0.73
N GLN A 174 -37.98 14.81 -0.32
CA GLN A 174 -37.85 16.25 -0.61
C GLN A 174 -36.41 16.75 -0.89
N LYS A 175 -35.53 15.87 -1.38
CA LYS A 175 -34.16 16.14 -1.81
C LYS A 175 -33.18 16.57 -0.71
N VAL A 176 -33.52 16.34 0.56
CA VAL A 176 -32.65 16.66 1.71
C VAL A 176 -32.58 15.47 2.66
N MET A 177 -31.35 15.05 3.01
CA MET A 177 -31.10 13.92 3.91
C MET A 177 -31.50 14.25 5.34
N ASN A 178 -32.65 13.74 5.78
CA ASN A 178 -33.19 13.93 7.12
C ASN A 178 -33.52 12.59 7.77
N VAL A 179 -33.49 12.56 9.11
CA VAL A 179 -33.99 11.44 9.90
C VAL A 179 -35.52 11.48 9.91
N ARG A 180 -36.11 10.32 9.69
CA ARG A 180 -37.55 10.06 9.66
C ARG A 180 -37.86 8.85 10.50
N ARG A 181 -39.14 8.66 10.83
CA ARG A 181 -39.62 7.45 11.50
C ARG A 181 -40.86 6.90 10.80
N LEU A 182 -40.89 5.59 10.58
CA LEU A 182 -42.02 4.85 10.02
C LEU A 182 -42.73 4.10 11.15
N ARG A 183 -44.05 4.24 11.23
CA ARG A 183 -44.88 3.48 12.19
C ARG A 183 -45.21 2.12 11.61
N LEU A 184 -44.87 1.06 12.33
CA LEU A 184 -45.02 -0.31 11.82
C LEU A 184 -46.48 -0.78 11.69
N SER A 185 -47.41 -0.16 12.43
CA SER A 185 -48.83 -0.56 12.42
C SER A 185 -49.58 -0.16 11.15
N ASP A 186 -49.22 0.96 10.54
CA ASP A 186 -49.95 1.56 9.42
C ASP A 186 -49.04 2.05 8.27
N GLY A 187 -47.71 1.98 8.43
CA GLY A 187 -46.74 2.42 7.42
C GLY A 187 -46.62 3.93 7.27
N GLN A 188 -47.17 4.72 8.20
CA GLN A 188 -47.07 6.18 8.16
C GLN A 188 -45.65 6.63 8.51
N VAL A 189 -45.06 7.49 7.67
CA VAL A 189 -43.73 8.09 7.88
C VAL A 189 -43.87 9.52 8.37
N GLU A 190 -43.06 9.92 9.34
CA GLU A 190 -42.95 11.27 9.88
C GLU A 190 -41.51 11.79 9.80
N THR A 191 -41.32 13.04 9.38
CA THR A 191 -40.02 13.72 9.45
C THR A 191 -39.73 14.20 10.88
N VAL A 192 -38.56 13.86 11.43
CA VAL A 192 -38.17 14.21 12.82
C VAL A 192 -36.95 15.13 12.94
N THR A 193 -36.24 15.38 11.83
CA THR A 193 -35.18 16.38 11.76
C THR A 193 -35.41 17.34 10.61
N ARG A 194 -34.77 18.51 10.68
CA ARG A 194 -34.72 19.47 9.57
C ARG A 194 -33.33 20.09 9.47
N THR A 195 -32.59 19.70 8.43
CA THR A 195 -31.30 20.30 8.05
C THR A 195 -31.43 21.08 6.73
N GLN A 196 -30.51 22.02 6.50
CA GLN A 196 -30.32 22.67 5.20
C GLN A 196 -29.29 21.95 4.31
N THR A 197 -28.56 20.99 4.88
CA THR A 197 -27.48 20.25 4.23
C THR A 197 -27.83 18.77 4.17
N ALA A 198 -27.20 17.93 5.01
CA ALA A 198 -27.44 16.50 5.08
C ALA A 198 -27.10 15.94 6.45
N ILE A 199 -27.99 15.11 7.00
CA ILE A 199 -27.67 14.22 8.11
C ILE A 199 -26.98 12.97 7.53
N LEU A 200 -25.76 12.69 8.01
CA LEU A 200 -24.93 11.57 7.58
C LEU A 200 -25.10 10.35 8.50
N ASP A 201 -25.31 10.58 9.80
CA ASP A 201 -25.57 9.54 10.79
C ASP A 201 -26.44 10.05 11.94
N TYR A 202 -27.01 9.12 12.71
CA TYR A 202 -27.74 9.45 13.92
C TYR A 202 -27.65 8.34 14.97
N SER A 203 -27.86 8.73 16.24
CA SER A 203 -28.11 7.81 17.33
C SER A 203 -29.28 8.30 18.19
N LEU A 204 -30.04 7.35 18.73
CA LEU A 204 -31.12 7.58 19.68
C LEU A 204 -30.53 7.51 21.09
N ASN A 205 -30.91 8.42 21.98
CA ASN A 205 -30.56 8.30 23.39
C ASN A 205 -31.36 7.16 24.07
N GLY A 206 -30.96 6.77 25.29
CA GLY A 206 -31.52 5.59 25.97
C GLY A 206 -33.04 5.63 26.20
N ASP A 207 -33.63 6.82 26.42
CA ASP A 207 -35.08 7.00 26.57
C ASP A 207 -35.81 7.29 25.24
N GLN A 208 -35.07 7.35 24.12
CA GLN A 208 -35.52 7.65 22.76
C GLN A 208 -36.36 8.93 22.63
N ARG A 209 -36.01 9.96 23.42
CA ARG A 209 -36.60 11.31 23.32
C ARG A 209 -35.72 12.30 22.57
N GLN A 210 -34.44 11.99 22.37
CA GLN A 210 -33.49 12.85 21.68
C GLN A 210 -32.68 12.08 20.63
N LEU A 211 -32.27 12.83 19.61
CA LEU A 211 -31.33 12.40 18.58
C LEU A 211 -30.00 13.11 18.78
N ARG A 212 -28.90 12.36 18.65
CA ARG A 212 -27.59 12.90 18.30
C ARG A 212 -27.37 12.67 16.81
N LEU A 213 -26.93 13.70 16.09
CA LEU A 213 -26.84 13.75 14.64
C LEU A 213 -25.42 14.08 14.22
N ALA A 214 -24.91 13.42 13.19
CA ALA A 214 -23.76 13.87 12.43
C ALA A 214 -24.26 14.63 11.20
N GLU A 215 -24.14 15.95 11.21
CA GLU A 215 -24.63 16.84 10.15
C GLU A 215 -23.44 17.38 9.34
N TYR A 216 -23.54 17.32 8.02
CA TYR A 216 -22.57 17.93 7.12
C TYR A 216 -22.77 19.45 7.09
N THR A 217 -21.71 20.25 7.23
CA THR A 217 -21.73 21.71 7.23
C THR A 217 -20.61 22.25 6.32
N PRO A 218 -20.59 23.57 6.02
CA PRO A 218 -19.47 24.17 5.27
C PRO A 218 -18.09 23.97 5.92
N ASP A 219 -18.05 23.79 7.24
CA ASP A 219 -16.83 23.62 8.03
C ASP A 219 -16.49 22.14 8.33
N GLY A 220 -17.25 21.18 7.79
CA GLY A 220 -17.05 19.74 8.01
C GLY A 220 -18.24 19.04 8.66
N ILE A 221 -18.00 18.04 9.51
CA ILE A 221 -19.07 17.29 10.20
C ILE A 221 -19.28 17.88 11.59
N ALA A 222 -20.49 18.36 11.87
CA ALA A 222 -20.91 18.83 13.18
C ALA A 222 -21.75 17.77 13.92
N ILE A 223 -21.48 17.57 15.21
CA ILE A 223 -22.34 16.76 16.08
C ILE A 223 -23.40 17.64 16.70
N ARG A 224 -24.69 17.31 16.50
CA ARG A 224 -25.82 18.06 17.05
C ARG A 224 -26.70 17.18 17.91
N GLN A 225 -27.35 17.77 18.91
CA GLN A 225 -28.35 17.11 19.73
C GLN A 225 -29.69 17.85 19.65
N GLN A 226 -30.79 17.13 19.47
CA GLN A 226 -32.13 17.73 19.43
C GLN A 226 -33.22 16.76 19.93
N PRO A 227 -34.36 17.27 20.41
CA PRO A 227 -35.51 16.41 20.73
C PRO A 227 -36.13 15.77 19.49
N ILE A 228 -36.74 14.60 19.67
CA ILE A 228 -37.53 13.93 18.64
C ILE A 228 -38.92 14.56 18.62
N THR A 229 -39.16 15.42 17.64
CA THR A 229 -40.44 16.08 17.43
C THR A 229 -40.86 15.96 15.96
N PRO A 230 -42.11 15.57 15.66
CA PRO A 230 -42.60 15.58 14.28
C PRO A 230 -42.62 16.99 13.72
N TRP A 231 -42.15 17.15 12.48
CA TRP A 231 -42.17 18.44 11.78
C TRP A 231 -43.45 18.65 10.93
N GLY A 232 -44.51 17.87 11.22
CA GLY A 232 -45.83 17.97 10.58
C GLY A 232 -45.95 17.33 9.20
N GLU A 233 -44.83 16.97 8.58
CA GLU A 233 -44.81 16.27 7.29
C GLU A 233 -45.00 14.77 7.49
N THR A 234 -46.03 14.22 6.83
CA THR A 234 -46.28 12.78 6.81
C THR A 234 -46.53 12.26 5.40
N TYR A 235 -46.09 11.03 5.13
CA TYR A 235 -46.34 10.34 3.88
C TYR A 235 -46.44 8.83 4.12
N ALA A 236 -47.01 8.09 3.17
CA ALA A 236 -47.07 6.63 3.26
C ALA A 236 -45.72 6.02 2.85
N GLY A 237 -45.21 5.07 3.64
CA GLY A 237 -43.99 4.33 3.30
C GLY A 237 -44.17 3.50 2.03
N LEU A 238 -45.28 2.76 1.94
CA LEU A 238 -45.70 2.03 0.74
C LEU A 238 -46.56 2.94 -0.15
N TRP A 239 -46.06 3.28 -1.32
CA TRP A 239 -46.84 4.00 -2.32
C TRP A 239 -47.77 3.02 -3.05
N GLN A 240 -49.06 3.36 -3.15
CA GLN A 240 -50.06 2.52 -3.83
C GLN A 240 -49.86 2.51 -5.35
N GLU A 241 -49.36 3.60 -5.92
CA GLU A 241 -48.99 3.73 -7.33
C GLU A 241 -47.59 4.31 -7.42
N ARG A 242 -46.71 3.60 -8.14
CA ARG A 242 -45.36 4.07 -8.44
C ARG A 242 -45.14 3.98 -9.95
N PRO A 243 -44.68 5.05 -10.62
CA PRO A 243 -44.12 4.91 -11.95
C PRO A 243 -42.88 4.00 -11.82
N PRO A 244 -42.75 2.92 -12.59
CA PRO A 244 -41.53 2.12 -12.58
C PRO A 244 -40.34 3.08 -12.77
N ILE A 245 -39.34 3.01 -11.87
CA ILE A 245 -38.09 3.69 -12.17
C ILE A 245 -37.55 2.97 -13.40
N GLN A 246 -37.44 3.70 -14.52
CA GLN A 246 -36.56 3.26 -15.58
C GLN A 246 -35.17 3.23 -14.98
N SER A 247 -34.74 2.06 -14.52
CA SER A 247 -33.32 1.83 -14.34
C SER A 247 -32.70 2.16 -15.68
N ILE A 248 -31.81 3.15 -15.71
CA ILE A 248 -30.86 3.22 -16.81
C ILE A 248 -30.05 1.94 -16.62
N ALA A 249 -30.40 0.91 -17.39
CA ALA A 249 -29.56 -0.24 -17.52
C ALA A 249 -28.29 0.31 -18.16
N ASN A 250 -27.30 0.64 -17.33
CA ASN A 250 -26.01 1.15 -17.79
C ASN A 250 -25.26 0.09 -18.61
N GLN A 251 -25.83 -1.11 -18.69
CA GLN A 251 -25.58 -2.08 -19.74
C GLN A 251 -26.92 -2.29 -20.45
N ALA A 252 -26.98 -2.09 -21.78
CA ALA A 252 -27.99 -2.79 -22.59
C ALA A 252 -27.99 -4.25 -22.15
N ASP A 253 -29.18 -4.91 -22.09
CA ASP A 253 -29.35 -6.33 -21.73
C ASP A 253 -28.02 -7.02 -21.93
N TYR A 254 -27.25 -7.16 -20.84
CA TYR A 254 -25.97 -7.82 -20.93
C TYR A 254 -26.38 -9.26 -21.10
N SER A 255 -26.72 -9.62 -22.35
CA SER A 255 -26.41 -10.90 -22.90
C SER A 255 -24.95 -10.99 -22.52
N THR A 256 -24.67 -11.78 -21.48
CA THR A 256 -23.53 -12.67 -21.60
C THR A 256 -23.73 -13.24 -23.00
N GLU A 257 -23.10 -12.66 -24.04
CA GLU A 257 -22.58 -13.52 -25.07
C GLU A 257 -21.92 -14.58 -24.21
N ALA A 258 -22.56 -15.76 -24.15
CA ALA A 258 -22.00 -16.86 -23.42
C ALA A 258 -20.60 -16.89 -23.99
N PHE A 259 -19.59 -16.53 -23.18
CA PHE A 259 -18.22 -16.54 -23.65
C PHE A 259 -18.06 -17.99 -24.08
N THR A 260 -18.21 -18.25 -25.37
CA THR A 260 -18.23 -19.62 -25.90
C THR A 260 -16.82 -20.18 -25.87
N ASP A 261 -15.86 -19.27 -25.74
CA ASP A 261 -14.43 -19.50 -25.63
C ASP A 261 -13.97 -19.19 -24.19
N ILE A 262 -14.62 -19.81 -23.19
CA ILE A 262 -14.02 -19.90 -21.86
C ILE A 262 -12.84 -20.85 -21.98
N ALA A 263 -11.65 -20.29 -22.03
CA ALA A 263 -10.39 -21.03 -21.96
C ALA A 263 -9.76 -20.87 -20.57
N ASP A 264 -8.89 -21.82 -20.23
CA ASP A 264 -8.00 -21.64 -19.09
C ASP A 264 -7.10 -20.41 -19.33
N TYR A 265 -6.75 -19.74 -18.24
CA TYR A 265 -5.88 -18.58 -18.28
C TYR A 265 -4.56 -18.88 -19.03
N SER A 266 -4.20 -17.99 -19.97
CA SER A 266 -2.94 -18.01 -20.71
C SER A 266 -2.27 -16.63 -20.63
N PRO A 267 -1.05 -16.50 -20.09
CA PRO A 267 -0.35 -15.22 -20.09
C PRO A 267 0.06 -14.78 -21.50
N LEU A 268 0.29 -15.73 -22.41
CA LEU A 268 0.84 -15.47 -23.74
C LEU A 268 -0.05 -14.55 -24.59
N ASP A 269 -1.35 -14.52 -24.30
CA ASP A 269 -2.32 -13.73 -25.07
C ASP A 269 -2.19 -12.23 -24.78
N THR A 270 -1.57 -11.85 -23.66
CA THR A 270 -1.50 -10.45 -23.20
C THR A 270 -0.11 -9.99 -22.76
N ILE A 271 0.88 -10.88 -22.69
CA ILE A 271 2.24 -10.57 -22.20
C ILE A 271 3.11 -9.73 -23.16
N ALA A 272 2.56 -9.27 -24.29
CA ALA A 272 3.29 -8.42 -25.23
C ALA A 272 3.83 -7.14 -24.54
N PRO A 273 4.91 -6.51 -25.04
CA PRO A 273 5.44 -5.30 -24.44
C PRO A 273 4.37 -4.19 -24.41
N THR A 274 4.18 -3.58 -23.25
CA THR A 274 3.18 -2.52 -23.01
C THR A 274 3.81 -1.13 -22.95
N SER A 275 5.10 -1.04 -22.64
CA SER A 275 5.82 0.23 -22.51
C SER A 275 7.28 0.10 -22.94
N TRP A 276 7.87 1.24 -23.27
CA TRP A 276 9.30 1.36 -23.53
C TRP A 276 9.83 2.72 -23.07
N PHE A 277 11.11 2.76 -22.71
CA PHE A 277 11.81 3.98 -22.32
C PHE A 277 13.29 3.89 -22.68
N ALA A 278 13.96 5.03 -22.83
CA ALA A 278 15.40 5.07 -23.01
C ALA A 278 16.00 6.20 -22.19
N TYR A 279 17.16 5.95 -21.59
CA TYR A 279 17.91 7.00 -20.91
C TYR A 279 19.41 6.85 -21.13
N LEU A 280 20.10 7.97 -20.93
CA LEU A 280 21.53 8.09 -21.01
C LEU A 280 22.08 8.29 -19.59
N TYR A 281 23.12 7.53 -19.27
CA TYR A 281 23.88 7.64 -18.04
C TYR A 281 25.30 8.11 -18.37
N ALA A 282 25.85 8.95 -17.50
CA ALA A 282 27.21 9.48 -17.57
C ALA A 282 27.65 9.86 -16.16
N ASP A 283 28.90 9.54 -15.80
CA ASP A 283 29.54 9.94 -14.54
C ASP A 283 30.93 10.55 -14.79
N SER A 284 31.69 10.78 -13.71
CA SER A 284 33.04 11.34 -13.77
C SER A 284 34.14 10.34 -14.12
N ASP A 285 33.83 9.04 -14.09
CA ASP A 285 34.80 7.94 -14.11
C ASP A 285 34.70 7.19 -15.46
N ASP A 286 34.40 7.94 -16.53
CA ASP A 286 34.22 7.46 -17.90
C ASP A 286 33.25 6.26 -18.02
N ASN A 287 32.12 6.30 -17.29
CA ASN A 287 31.00 5.39 -17.49
C ASN A 287 29.84 6.08 -18.24
N ASN A 288 29.92 6.11 -19.56
CA ASN A 288 28.86 6.60 -20.42
C ASN A 288 28.12 5.45 -21.11
N TRP A 289 26.81 5.37 -20.93
CA TRP A 289 26.00 4.37 -21.61
C TRP A 289 24.58 4.84 -21.91
N ILE A 290 23.96 4.20 -22.91
CA ILE A 290 22.53 4.33 -23.20
C ILE A 290 21.86 2.99 -22.93
N GLN A 291 20.70 3.00 -22.28
CA GLN A 291 19.89 1.81 -22.09
C GLN A 291 18.49 2.02 -22.66
N PHE A 292 18.01 0.98 -23.31
CA PHE A 292 16.66 0.91 -23.84
C PHE A 292 15.89 -0.14 -23.05
N ILE A 293 14.82 0.27 -22.39
CA ILE A 293 13.99 -0.58 -21.55
C ILE A 293 12.71 -0.92 -22.31
N LEU A 294 12.40 -2.20 -22.42
CA LEU A 294 11.13 -2.78 -22.85
C LEU A 294 10.50 -3.52 -21.68
N GLN A 295 9.22 -3.31 -21.43
CA GLN A 295 8.50 -3.96 -20.35
C GLN A 295 7.14 -4.45 -20.84
N GLY A 296 6.67 -5.56 -20.25
CA GLY A 296 5.34 -6.10 -20.51
C GLY A 296 4.81 -6.85 -19.29
N GLN A 297 3.49 -6.88 -19.18
CA GLN A 297 2.79 -7.70 -18.19
C GLN A 297 1.50 -8.25 -18.78
N ASP A 298 1.08 -9.43 -18.33
CA ASP A 298 -0.24 -9.94 -18.69
C ASP A 298 -1.37 -9.14 -18.02
N VAL A 299 -2.61 -9.31 -18.48
CA VAL A 299 -3.77 -8.53 -18.00
C VAL A 299 -4.08 -8.70 -16.51
N LEU A 300 -3.70 -9.83 -15.90
CA LEU A 300 -3.88 -10.07 -14.47
C LEU A 300 -2.63 -9.69 -13.65
N GLY A 301 -1.53 -9.32 -14.31
CA GLY A 301 -0.27 -8.95 -13.67
C GLY A 301 0.50 -10.12 -13.05
N PHE A 302 0.08 -11.37 -13.28
CA PHE A 302 0.77 -12.55 -12.78
C PHE A 302 2.15 -12.74 -13.40
N HIS A 303 2.37 -12.33 -14.64
CA HIS A 303 3.64 -12.44 -15.33
C HIS A 303 4.08 -11.07 -15.80
N GLN A 304 5.25 -10.65 -15.31
CA GLN A 304 5.87 -9.37 -15.63
C GLN A 304 7.27 -9.62 -16.14
N TRP A 305 7.71 -8.87 -17.15
CA TRP A 305 9.06 -8.98 -17.66
C TRP A 305 9.63 -7.62 -18.08
N GLN A 306 10.96 -7.53 -18.02
CA GLN A 306 11.73 -6.39 -18.46
C GLN A 306 12.92 -6.89 -19.29
N LEU A 307 13.14 -6.26 -20.43
CA LEU A 307 14.35 -6.40 -21.25
C LEU A 307 14.98 -5.02 -21.37
N ALA A 308 16.18 -4.84 -20.85
CA ALA A 308 16.85 -3.55 -20.73
C ALA A 308 18.27 -3.58 -21.31
N PRO A 309 18.46 -3.81 -22.63
CA PRO A 309 19.76 -3.75 -23.28
C PRO A 309 20.41 -2.38 -23.11
N ALA A 310 21.71 -2.38 -22.83
CA ALA A 310 22.54 -1.19 -22.72
C ALA A 310 23.73 -1.26 -23.69
N TYR A 311 24.19 -0.09 -24.14
CA TYR A 311 25.43 0.06 -24.91
C TYR A 311 26.35 1.03 -24.18
N TYR A 312 27.54 0.56 -23.82
CA TYR A 312 28.56 1.31 -23.11
C TYR A 312 29.50 1.95 -24.13
N PHE A 313 29.46 3.28 -24.22
CA PHE A 313 30.15 4.03 -25.26
C PHE A 313 31.67 3.96 -25.12
N ASP A 314 32.19 4.14 -23.90
CA ASP A 314 33.63 4.16 -23.65
C ASP A 314 34.27 2.78 -23.81
N LYS A 315 33.47 1.72 -23.62
CA LYS A 315 33.90 0.32 -23.62
C LYS A 315 33.58 -0.40 -24.94
N GLU A 316 32.81 0.25 -25.82
CA GLU A 316 32.31 -0.28 -27.10
C GLU A 316 31.61 -1.66 -27.00
N GLU A 317 30.94 -1.91 -25.88
CA GLU A 317 30.38 -3.23 -25.52
C GLU A 317 28.88 -3.14 -25.15
N PHE A 318 28.18 -4.27 -25.32
CA PHE A 318 26.77 -4.39 -24.96
C PHE A 318 26.61 -5.00 -23.56
N GLY A 319 25.73 -4.44 -22.76
CA GLY A 319 25.30 -5.02 -21.50
C GLY A 319 23.79 -4.87 -21.30
N GLY A 320 23.39 -4.72 -20.05
CA GLY A 320 22.00 -4.53 -19.66
C GLY A 320 21.42 -5.72 -18.91
N SER A 321 20.11 -5.73 -18.72
CA SER A 321 19.45 -6.71 -17.85
C SER A 321 18.17 -7.30 -18.43
N VAL A 322 17.83 -8.49 -17.95
CA VAL A 322 16.57 -9.18 -18.19
C VAL A 322 15.99 -9.57 -16.85
N ALA A 323 14.71 -9.28 -16.64
CA ALA A 323 13.97 -9.71 -15.45
C ALA A 323 12.65 -10.36 -15.88
N TYR A 324 12.28 -11.44 -15.21
CA TYR A 324 10.98 -12.09 -15.35
C TYR A 324 10.44 -12.44 -13.97
N ILE A 325 9.22 -12.02 -13.65
CA ILE A 325 8.56 -12.27 -12.37
C ILE A 325 7.25 -13.02 -12.65
N ALA A 326 7.10 -14.20 -12.06
CA ALA A 326 5.90 -15.02 -12.15
C ALA A 326 5.16 -15.10 -10.80
N HIS A 327 3.85 -14.87 -10.85
CA HIS A 327 2.88 -14.77 -9.78
C HIS A 327 3.30 -13.86 -8.61
N HIS A 328 4.14 -12.85 -8.87
CA HIS A 328 4.81 -12.05 -7.83
C HIS A 328 5.63 -12.89 -6.83
N ARG A 329 6.00 -14.13 -7.19
CA ARG A 329 6.77 -15.07 -6.36
C ARG A 329 8.15 -15.33 -6.95
N LEU A 330 8.22 -15.94 -8.13
CA LEU A 330 9.48 -16.36 -8.74
C LEU A 330 10.05 -15.24 -9.61
N ALA A 331 11.19 -14.69 -9.24
CA ALA A 331 11.97 -13.77 -10.04
C ALA A 331 13.17 -14.49 -10.68
N LEU A 332 13.31 -14.37 -12.00
CA LEU A 332 14.47 -14.80 -12.78
C LEU A 332 15.15 -13.56 -13.32
N LEU A 333 16.42 -13.38 -12.96
CA LEU A 333 17.18 -12.16 -13.22
C LEU A 333 18.47 -12.53 -13.95
N ALA A 334 18.81 -11.75 -14.96
CA ALA A 334 20.10 -11.80 -15.63
C ALA A 334 20.58 -10.38 -15.88
N GLU A 335 21.86 -10.11 -15.65
CA GLU A 335 22.45 -8.79 -15.81
C GLU A 335 23.88 -8.92 -16.33
N ARG A 336 24.28 -8.01 -17.22
CA ARG A 336 25.66 -7.81 -17.64
C ARG A 336 25.97 -6.34 -17.50
N GLU A 337 26.82 -6.01 -16.53
CA GLU A 337 27.24 -4.65 -16.22
C GLU A 337 28.72 -4.47 -16.55
N LEU A 338 29.07 -3.26 -16.99
CA LEU A 338 30.43 -2.88 -17.29
C LEU A 338 30.76 -1.55 -16.61
N ASP A 339 31.79 -1.53 -15.76
CA ASP A 339 32.18 -0.36 -14.96
C ASP A 339 33.68 -0.10 -15.01
N THR A 340 34.08 1.16 -14.96
CA THR A 340 35.49 1.57 -14.87
C THR A 340 35.97 1.39 -13.43
N VAL A 341 37.04 0.62 -13.24
CA VAL A 341 37.68 0.43 -11.92
C VAL A 341 38.80 1.45 -11.71
N ARG A 342 39.49 1.82 -12.81
CA ARG A 342 40.55 2.83 -12.82
C ARG A 342 40.64 3.50 -14.17
N ASP A 343 40.61 4.83 -14.17
CA ASP A 343 40.75 5.63 -15.39
C ASP A 343 42.12 5.48 -16.05
N GLU A 344 42.15 5.74 -17.36
CA GLU A 344 43.39 5.85 -18.12
C GLU A 344 44.15 7.13 -17.71
N ALA A 345 45.44 6.99 -17.40
CA ALA A 345 46.33 8.10 -17.14
C ALA A 345 47.57 8.04 -18.06
N PRO A 346 48.31 9.14 -18.26
CA PRO A 346 49.47 9.12 -19.16
C PRO A 346 50.49 8.03 -18.80
N GLY A 347 50.56 6.98 -19.64
CA GLY A 347 51.44 5.83 -19.44
C GLY A 347 50.90 4.73 -18.51
N VAL A 348 49.66 4.84 -18.04
CA VAL A 348 48.95 3.84 -17.22
C VAL A 348 47.62 3.49 -17.90
N PRO A 349 47.46 2.29 -18.47
CA PRO A 349 46.21 1.91 -19.14
C PRO A 349 45.05 1.86 -18.14
N GLY A 350 43.86 2.22 -18.62
CA GLY A 350 42.62 2.07 -17.89
C GLY A 350 42.29 0.61 -17.58
N VAL A 351 41.48 0.41 -16.54
CA VAL A 351 40.96 -0.89 -16.14
C VAL A 351 39.47 -0.79 -15.98
N TRP A 352 38.74 -1.68 -16.65
CA TRP A 352 37.32 -1.85 -16.45
C TRP A 352 36.98 -3.29 -16.08
N ARG A 353 35.82 -3.45 -15.45
CA ARG A 353 35.25 -4.71 -15.01
C ARG A 353 34.02 -5.03 -15.84
N GLU A 354 33.89 -6.29 -16.21
CA GLU A 354 32.66 -6.89 -16.74
C GLU A 354 32.12 -7.83 -15.67
N GLU A 355 30.90 -7.57 -15.20
CA GLU A 355 30.19 -8.43 -14.26
C GLU A 355 28.95 -9.00 -14.94
N THR A 356 28.86 -10.34 -15.03
CA THR A 356 27.67 -11.03 -15.52
C THR A 356 27.04 -11.83 -14.40
N ARG A 357 25.74 -11.65 -14.19
CA ARG A 357 25.04 -12.20 -13.05
C ARG A 357 23.74 -12.86 -13.44
N TYR A 358 23.46 -14.02 -12.84
CA TYR A 358 22.22 -14.77 -13.01
C TYR A 358 21.66 -15.12 -11.65
N GLN A 359 20.36 -14.92 -11.44
CA GLN A 359 19.70 -15.21 -10.17
C GLN A 359 18.31 -15.79 -10.37
N ALA A 360 17.94 -16.71 -9.49
CA ALA A 360 16.58 -17.18 -9.32
C ALA A 360 16.19 -16.96 -7.86
N VAL A 361 15.12 -16.20 -7.64
CA VAL A 361 14.66 -15.81 -6.29
C VAL A 361 13.19 -16.14 -6.14
N TRP A 362 12.84 -16.92 -5.12
CA TRP A 362 11.48 -17.13 -4.67
C TRP A 362 11.14 -16.16 -3.54
N LYS A 363 10.11 -15.34 -3.73
CA LYS A 363 9.62 -14.35 -2.77
C LYS A 363 8.30 -14.79 -2.15
N GLN A 364 8.23 -14.77 -0.83
CA GLN A 364 7.06 -15.17 -0.07
C GLN A 364 6.58 -14.04 0.87
N PRO A 365 5.73 -13.12 0.38
CA PRO A 365 5.05 -12.15 1.24
C PRO A 365 3.99 -12.79 2.14
N PHE A 366 3.82 -12.16 3.31
CA PHE A 366 2.81 -12.33 4.35
C PHE A 366 2.27 -10.93 4.69
N ASN A 367 1.25 -10.51 3.96
CA ASN A 367 0.71 -9.15 3.98
C ASN A 367 -0.32 -8.96 5.11
N ARG A 368 -0.26 -7.79 5.74
CA ARG A 368 -1.29 -7.23 6.63
C ARG A 368 -1.41 -5.73 6.33
N PHE A 369 -2.50 -5.10 6.77
CA PHE A 369 -2.66 -3.66 6.60
C PHE A 369 -1.65 -2.87 7.44
N GLU A 370 -1.25 -3.42 8.58
CA GLU A 370 -0.26 -2.84 9.48
C GLU A 370 1.20 -3.05 9.03
N GLY A 371 1.42 -3.78 7.93
CA GLY A 371 2.75 -4.06 7.40
C GLY A 371 2.86 -5.41 6.69
N THR A 372 3.95 -5.57 5.94
CA THR A 372 4.27 -6.78 5.19
C THR A 372 5.55 -7.41 5.71
N PHE A 373 5.48 -8.71 5.98
CA PHE A 373 6.66 -9.55 6.18
C PHE A 373 6.90 -10.37 4.92
N GLU A 374 8.13 -10.44 4.41
CA GLU A 374 8.47 -11.20 3.21
C GLU A 374 9.73 -12.04 3.45
N VAL A 375 9.69 -13.29 2.97
CA VAL A 375 10.85 -14.19 2.98
C VAL A 375 11.28 -14.47 1.55
N ASP A 376 12.53 -14.14 1.24
CA ASP A 376 13.14 -14.44 -0.07
C ASP A 376 14.15 -15.57 0.08
N ILE A 377 14.13 -16.50 -0.87
CA ILE A 377 15.11 -17.57 -0.97
C ILE A 377 15.65 -17.52 -2.40
N GLY A 378 16.96 -17.39 -2.54
CA GLY A 378 17.56 -17.22 -3.85
C GLY A 378 18.84 -17.99 -4.03
N VAL A 379 19.16 -18.24 -5.29
CA VAL A 379 20.44 -18.76 -5.73
C VAL A 379 20.93 -17.90 -6.88
N GLY A 380 22.24 -17.78 -7.02
CA GLY A 380 22.80 -17.05 -8.13
C GLY A 380 24.22 -17.46 -8.47
N LYS A 381 24.64 -16.98 -9.63
CA LYS A 381 25.98 -17.13 -10.17
C LYS A 381 26.45 -15.77 -10.67
N GLU A 382 27.73 -15.49 -10.47
CA GLU A 382 28.41 -14.28 -10.90
C GLU A 382 29.69 -14.67 -11.64
N ASP A 383 29.93 -14.06 -12.79
CA ASP A 383 31.17 -14.18 -13.56
C ASP A 383 31.75 -12.77 -13.69
N VAL A 384 32.97 -12.56 -13.18
CA VAL A 384 33.64 -11.26 -13.20
C VAL A 384 34.93 -11.36 -14.00
N LYS A 385 35.14 -10.39 -14.90
CA LYS A 385 36.39 -10.22 -15.65
C LYS A 385 36.91 -8.81 -15.44
N ARG A 386 38.22 -8.66 -15.34
CA ARG A 386 38.90 -7.36 -15.36
C ARG A 386 39.76 -7.28 -16.61
N ILE A 387 39.58 -6.18 -17.32
CA ILE A 387 40.13 -5.95 -18.64
C ILE A 387 41.01 -4.71 -18.58
N LEU A 388 42.23 -4.85 -19.11
CA LEU A 388 43.20 -3.78 -19.22
C LEU A 388 43.08 -3.19 -20.63
N ASP A 389 42.86 -1.88 -20.73
CA ASP A 389 42.57 -1.23 -22.01
C ASP A 389 43.70 -1.43 -23.03
N GLY A 390 43.33 -1.93 -24.22
CA GLY A 390 44.25 -2.27 -25.29
C GLY A 390 45.06 -3.57 -25.08
N PHE A 391 44.94 -4.24 -23.93
CA PHE A 391 45.67 -5.47 -23.60
C PHE A 391 44.78 -6.68 -23.32
N GLY A 392 43.48 -6.47 -23.06
CA GLY A 392 42.50 -7.54 -22.88
C GLY A 392 42.35 -8.01 -21.44
N GLU A 393 41.67 -9.15 -21.26
CA GLU A 393 41.43 -9.77 -19.94
C GLU A 393 42.76 -10.13 -19.26
N TYR A 394 42.94 -9.69 -18.01
CA TYR A 394 44.11 -10.03 -17.20
C TYR A 394 43.77 -10.75 -15.90
N ASP A 395 42.50 -10.70 -15.46
CA ASP A 395 42.01 -11.34 -14.26
C ASP A 395 40.52 -11.70 -14.44
N SER A 396 40.12 -12.87 -13.94
CA SER A 396 38.73 -13.27 -13.92
C SER A 396 38.46 -14.27 -12.82
N TYR A 397 37.24 -14.20 -12.27
CA TYR A 397 36.77 -15.11 -11.25
C TYR A 397 35.28 -15.43 -11.43
N ARG A 398 34.84 -16.47 -10.73
CA ARG A 398 33.46 -16.92 -10.76
C ARG A 398 33.01 -17.18 -9.34
N ASP A 399 31.81 -16.74 -9.03
CA ASP A 399 31.15 -17.01 -7.77
C ASP A 399 29.80 -17.64 -7.99
N ASN A 400 29.37 -18.35 -6.96
CA ASN A 400 28.02 -18.84 -6.85
C ASN A 400 27.60 -18.77 -5.39
N PHE A 401 26.32 -18.49 -5.16
CA PHE A 401 25.80 -18.28 -3.82
C PHE A 401 24.36 -18.77 -3.70
N ALA A 402 23.99 -19.09 -2.47
CA ALA A 402 22.62 -19.30 -2.04
C ALA A 402 22.32 -18.40 -0.86
N GLY A 403 21.12 -17.82 -0.79
CA GLY A 403 20.79 -16.86 0.23
C GLY A 403 19.34 -16.90 0.69
N VAL A 404 19.12 -16.38 1.90
CA VAL A 404 17.81 -16.12 2.49
C VAL A 404 17.75 -14.66 2.92
N SER A 405 16.65 -13.98 2.60
CA SER A 405 16.35 -12.62 3.06
C SER A 405 15.06 -12.61 3.87
N LEU A 406 15.06 -11.94 5.01
CA LEU A 406 13.88 -11.64 5.81
C LEU A 406 13.63 -10.14 5.74
N ASN A 407 12.47 -9.75 5.23
CA ASN A 407 12.10 -8.37 4.98
C ASN A 407 10.85 -8.02 5.81
N TRP A 408 10.89 -6.91 6.54
CA TRP A 408 9.72 -6.28 7.16
C TRP A 408 9.57 -4.87 6.62
N SER A 409 8.34 -4.46 6.29
CA SER A 409 8.02 -3.07 5.95
C SER A 409 6.62 -2.68 6.40
N ASP A 410 6.50 -1.56 7.09
CA ASP A 410 5.25 -0.91 7.50
C ASP A 410 5.26 0.60 7.19
N TYR A 411 6.08 1.00 6.22
CA TYR A 411 6.26 2.40 5.92
C TYR A 411 4.99 3.03 5.33
N GLU A 412 4.71 4.26 5.73
CA GLU A 412 3.55 5.02 5.28
C GLU A 412 3.97 6.19 4.38
N LYS A 413 3.21 6.39 3.30
CA LYS A 413 3.37 7.52 2.38
C LYS A 413 1.99 8.08 2.07
N TYR A 414 1.78 9.37 2.34
CA TYR A 414 0.49 10.02 2.12
C TYR A 414 0.46 10.77 0.80
N LEU A 415 -0.75 11.16 0.38
CA LEU A 415 -0.99 11.81 -0.91
C LEU A 415 -0.17 13.09 -1.09
N HIS A 416 0.08 13.86 -0.04
CA HIS A 416 0.85 15.12 -0.05
C HIS A 416 2.30 14.98 0.44
N SER A 417 2.76 13.74 0.67
CA SER A 417 4.12 13.48 1.14
C SER A 417 5.13 13.60 -0.01
N ILE A 418 6.29 14.21 0.24
CA ILE A 418 7.42 14.23 -0.71
C ILE A 418 8.23 12.92 -0.66
N SER A 419 8.12 12.17 0.43
CA SER A 419 8.84 10.91 0.68
C SER A 419 8.01 10.01 1.59
N VAL A 420 8.53 8.84 1.95
CA VAL A 420 8.00 8.06 3.08
C VAL A 420 8.06 8.89 4.36
N GLU A 421 6.99 8.93 5.15
CA GLU A 421 6.90 9.79 6.34
C GLU A 421 7.03 9.04 7.65
N ASP A 422 6.45 7.85 7.77
CA ASP A 422 6.44 7.10 9.03
C ASP A 422 6.70 5.60 8.79
N GLY A 423 7.04 4.88 9.86
CA GLY A 423 7.30 3.44 9.83
C GLY A 423 8.76 3.08 9.49
N ARG A 424 8.97 1.82 9.09
CA ARG A 424 10.31 1.25 8.93
C ARG A 424 10.39 0.20 7.83
N ARG A 425 11.63 -0.06 7.40
CA ARG A 425 12.02 -1.19 6.58
C ARG A 425 13.21 -1.88 7.22
N ILE A 426 13.11 -3.18 7.44
CA ILE A 426 14.20 -4.00 7.98
C ILE A 426 14.45 -5.14 7.01
N LYS A 427 15.68 -5.22 6.47
CA LYS A 427 16.14 -6.34 5.65
C LYS A 427 17.28 -7.03 6.39
N LEU A 428 17.10 -8.31 6.70
CA LEU A 428 18.15 -9.19 7.21
C LEU A 428 18.46 -10.23 6.14
N GLN A 429 19.72 -10.33 5.74
CA GLN A 429 20.17 -11.21 4.67
C GLN A 429 21.29 -12.11 5.18
N ALA A 430 21.23 -13.37 4.77
CA ALA A 430 22.29 -14.36 4.98
C ALA A 430 22.57 -15.04 3.64
N GLU A 431 23.83 -15.09 3.25
CA GLU A 431 24.30 -15.64 1.99
C GLU A 431 25.47 -16.58 2.24
N HIS A 432 25.50 -17.68 1.51
CA HIS A 432 26.60 -18.62 1.52
C HIS A 432 27.23 -18.64 0.14
N TYR A 433 28.49 -18.23 0.04
CA TYR A 433 29.30 -18.28 -1.17
C TYR A 433 29.96 -19.66 -1.31
N ASP A 434 30.13 -20.10 -2.56
CA ASP A 434 30.56 -21.45 -2.95
C ASP A 434 29.52 -22.55 -2.63
N ALA A 435 28.23 -22.20 -2.71
CA ALA A 435 27.13 -23.13 -2.42
C ALA A 435 27.06 -24.36 -3.35
N PHE A 436 27.64 -24.29 -4.55
CA PHE A 436 27.64 -25.34 -5.57
C PHE A 436 29.03 -25.80 -6.00
N GLY A 437 30.10 -25.31 -5.36
CA GLY A 437 31.49 -25.62 -5.72
C GLY A 437 32.07 -24.69 -6.80
N ASP A 438 33.41 -24.68 -6.90
CA ASP A 438 34.21 -23.89 -7.85
C ASP A 438 34.04 -22.36 -7.74
N GLY A 439 33.52 -21.86 -6.62
CA GLY A 439 33.47 -20.42 -6.30
C GLY A 439 34.83 -19.86 -5.88
N PHE A 440 35.11 -18.61 -6.26
CA PHE A 440 36.33 -17.90 -5.90
C PHE A 440 36.29 -17.45 -4.43
N HIS A 441 35.16 -16.85 -4.01
CA HIS A 441 34.88 -16.52 -2.62
C HIS A 441 34.18 -17.70 -1.93
N GLN A 442 34.46 -17.88 -0.64
CA GLN A 442 33.94 -18.98 0.17
C GLN A 442 33.50 -18.50 1.54
N GLY A 443 32.37 -19.01 2.02
CA GLY A 443 31.88 -18.74 3.37
C GLY A 443 30.65 -17.83 3.41
N ASP A 444 30.29 -17.41 4.62
CA ASP A 444 29.03 -16.74 4.85
C ASP A 444 29.16 -15.21 4.83
N VAL A 445 28.11 -14.54 4.34
CA VAL A 445 27.92 -13.10 4.39
C VAL A 445 26.58 -12.79 5.02
N TYR A 446 26.58 -11.98 6.08
CA TYR A 446 25.41 -11.54 6.81
C TYR A 446 25.28 -10.02 6.74
N SER A 447 24.10 -9.51 6.43
CA SER A 447 23.83 -8.07 6.43
C SER A 447 22.47 -7.72 7.05
N LEU A 448 22.42 -6.58 7.73
CA LEU A 448 21.20 -5.95 8.24
C LEU A 448 21.13 -4.54 7.67
N ASP A 449 20.06 -4.20 6.95
CA ASP A 449 19.72 -2.82 6.55
C ASP A 449 18.40 -2.42 7.22
N TRP A 450 18.47 -1.54 8.22
CA TRP A 450 17.31 -0.98 8.91
C TRP A 450 17.18 0.49 8.56
N ARG A 451 16.04 0.85 7.96
CA ARG A 451 15.59 2.22 7.71
C ARG A 451 14.41 2.55 8.61
N GLU A 452 14.48 3.65 9.34
CA GLU A 452 13.41 4.19 10.18
C GLU A 452 13.00 5.57 9.66
N TYR A 453 11.70 5.83 9.57
CA TYR A 453 11.14 7.11 9.16
C TYR A 453 10.30 7.64 10.31
N LEU A 454 10.61 8.86 10.75
CA LEU A 454 9.89 9.51 11.84
C LEU A 454 9.23 10.77 11.30
N SER A 455 7.89 10.75 11.27
CA SER A 455 7.11 11.92 10.88
C SER A 455 7.21 12.99 11.96
N LEU A 456 7.37 14.24 11.51
CA LEU A 456 7.47 15.42 12.36
C LEU A 456 6.22 16.30 12.12
N PHE A 457 6.39 17.61 12.05
CA PHE A 457 5.32 18.55 11.70
C PHE A 457 5.31 18.80 10.18
N ASP A 458 4.17 19.19 9.62
CA ASP A 458 4.02 19.64 8.23
C ASP A 458 4.70 18.73 7.18
N ASN A 459 4.58 17.40 7.33
CA ASN A 459 5.17 16.38 6.44
C ASN A 459 6.71 16.34 6.42
N HIS A 460 7.37 16.99 7.39
CA HIS A 460 8.82 16.85 7.59
C HIS A 460 9.15 15.45 8.13
N VAL A 461 10.30 14.91 7.72
CA VAL A 461 10.70 13.55 8.09
C VAL A 461 12.14 13.53 8.57
N LEU A 462 12.39 12.85 9.69
CA LEU A 462 13.73 12.39 10.04
C LEU A 462 13.86 10.93 9.60
N ALA A 463 14.65 10.70 8.55
CA ALA A 463 14.96 9.36 8.04
C ALA A 463 16.31 8.90 8.59
N LEU A 464 16.31 7.74 9.25
CA LEU A 464 17.50 7.13 9.82
C LEU A 464 17.78 5.82 9.10
N ARG A 465 19.05 5.48 8.93
CA ARG A 465 19.48 4.18 8.40
C ARG A 465 20.64 3.62 9.19
N VAL A 466 20.61 2.31 9.42
CA VAL A 466 21.71 1.54 9.98
C VAL A 466 21.97 0.34 9.08
N VAL A 467 23.20 0.20 8.60
CA VAL A 467 23.66 -1.02 7.92
C VAL A 467 24.74 -1.67 8.76
N LEU A 468 24.60 -2.96 9.01
CA LEU A 468 25.62 -3.79 9.64
C LEU A 468 25.94 -4.95 8.72
N GLY A 469 27.21 -5.20 8.44
CA GLY A 469 27.67 -6.33 7.64
C GLY A 469 28.76 -7.11 8.34
N LYS A 470 28.74 -8.44 8.16
CA LYS A 470 29.81 -9.34 8.57
C LYS A 470 29.95 -10.49 7.57
N ALA A 471 31.15 -10.68 7.08
CA ALA A 471 31.54 -11.73 6.16
C ALA A 471 32.66 -12.58 6.79
N ASP A 472 32.76 -13.85 6.39
CA ASP A 472 33.94 -14.66 6.65
C ASP A 472 35.16 -14.13 5.88
N ASP A 473 36.37 -14.42 6.35
CA ASP A 473 37.61 -13.84 5.79
C ASP A 473 37.87 -14.22 4.31
N THR A 474 37.25 -15.30 3.83
CA THR A 474 37.33 -15.78 2.44
C THR A 474 36.09 -15.44 1.61
N ALA A 475 35.06 -14.85 2.22
CA ALA A 475 33.84 -14.47 1.54
C ALA A 475 33.99 -13.10 0.85
N LYS A 476 33.01 -12.71 0.04
CA LYS A 476 33.04 -11.44 -0.69
C LYS A 476 32.96 -10.26 0.29
N SER A 477 33.94 -9.35 0.24
CA SER A 477 34.03 -8.19 1.14
C SER A 477 32.98 -7.12 0.82
N PHE A 478 32.62 -6.35 1.85
CA PHE A 478 31.80 -5.14 1.71
C PHE A 478 32.61 -3.96 1.18
N GLN A 479 31.95 -3.04 0.49
CA GLN A 479 32.51 -1.79 -0.02
C GLN A 479 31.61 -0.61 0.35
N LEU A 480 32.22 0.50 0.78
CA LEU A 480 31.59 1.80 0.98
C LEU A 480 32.03 2.79 -0.10
N GLY A 481 31.13 3.71 -0.46
CA GLY A 481 31.40 4.83 -1.39
C GLY A 481 30.24 5.09 -2.34
N ASN A 482 30.44 5.96 -3.33
CA ASN A 482 29.45 6.30 -4.37
C ASN A 482 28.25 7.14 -3.86
N GLU A 483 27.42 7.67 -4.77
CA GLU A 483 26.23 8.49 -4.50
C GLU A 483 24.90 7.72 -4.62
N LEU A 484 24.97 6.47 -5.09
CA LEU A 484 23.84 5.64 -5.41
C LEU A 484 23.95 4.27 -4.74
N ASP A 485 22.85 3.84 -4.14
CA ASP A 485 22.74 2.56 -3.44
C ASP A 485 22.13 1.49 -4.35
N GLU A 486 21.38 1.90 -5.39
CA GLU A 486 20.52 1.06 -6.21
C GLU A 486 20.48 1.58 -7.66
N LEU A 487 20.76 0.69 -8.61
CA LEU A 487 20.39 0.85 -10.02
C LEU A 487 18.86 0.73 -10.16
N GLN A 488 18.27 1.46 -11.10
CA GLN A 488 16.81 1.53 -11.30
C GLN A 488 16.19 0.33 -12.03
N THR A 489 16.88 -0.81 -12.08
CA THR A 489 16.36 -2.00 -12.77
C THR A 489 15.70 -2.96 -11.78
N LEU A 490 14.64 -3.65 -12.22
CA LEU A 490 13.98 -4.69 -11.42
C LEU A 490 14.95 -5.78 -10.94
N GLY A 491 16.03 -6.03 -11.69
CA GLY A 491 17.07 -7.01 -11.35
C GLY A 491 17.95 -6.58 -10.17
N ALA A 492 18.34 -5.31 -10.13
CA ALA A 492 19.21 -4.77 -9.09
C ALA A 492 18.54 -4.70 -7.71
N VAL A 493 17.22 -4.47 -7.66
CA VAL A 493 16.47 -4.26 -6.41
C VAL A 493 16.12 -5.58 -5.69
N ILE A 494 15.90 -6.67 -6.44
CA ILE A 494 15.36 -7.94 -5.91
C ILE A 494 16.46 -8.94 -5.50
N GLY A 495 17.67 -8.79 -6.02
CA GLY A 495 18.73 -9.80 -5.93
C GLY A 495 19.42 -9.96 -4.56
N PHE A 496 20.20 -11.03 -4.49
CA PHE A 496 21.20 -11.34 -3.47
C PHE A 496 22.54 -10.66 -3.80
N GLY A 497 23.65 -11.00 -3.13
CA GLY A 497 25.05 -10.62 -3.38
C GLY A 497 25.34 -9.13 -3.43
N ARG A 498 24.61 -8.34 -2.65
CA ARG A 498 24.86 -6.91 -2.49
C ARG A 498 25.93 -6.70 -1.43
N THR A 499 27.12 -6.27 -1.85
CA THR A 499 28.20 -5.93 -0.93
C THR A 499 28.59 -4.45 -0.95
N GLY A 500 28.07 -3.66 -1.91
CA GLY A 500 28.25 -2.21 -1.98
C GLY A 500 27.15 -1.42 -1.24
N TYR A 501 27.56 -0.40 -0.49
CA TYR A 501 26.67 0.52 0.23
C TYR A 501 27.14 1.97 0.11
N THR A 502 26.21 2.89 -0.12
CA THR A 502 26.51 4.30 -0.33
C THR A 502 27.13 4.98 0.90
N LEU A 503 28.25 5.65 0.70
CA LEU A 503 28.82 6.63 1.64
C LEU A 503 29.13 7.92 0.87
N ARG A 504 28.17 8.85 0.87
CA ARG A 504 28.23 10.05 0.00
C ARG A 504 29.45 10.93 0.32
N GLY A 505 30.17 11.34 -0.72
CA GLY A 505 31.39 12.15 -0.61
C GLY A 505 32.70 11.33 -0.53
N TYR A 506 32.63 10.04 -0.87
CA TYR A 506 33.79 9.14 -0.99
C TYR A 506 33.59 8.23 -2.21
N SER A 507 34.64 8.01 -3.00
CA SER A 507 34.64 7.04 -4.09
C SER A 507 34.68 5.60 -3.56
N ASP A 508 34.03 4.67 -4.27
CA ASP A 508 34.00 3.23 -3.92
C ASP A 508 35.24 2.45 -4.38
N ASN A 509 36.20 3.12 -5.02
CA ASN A 509 37.47 2.52 -5.48
C ASN A 509 38.59 2.54 -4.43
N GLN A 510 38.30 2.93 -3.18
CA GLN A 510 39.28 3.06 -2.10
C GLN A 510 39.34 1.80 -1.22
N SER A 511 40.55 1.24 -1.05
CA SER A 511 40.78 0.05 -0.23
C SER A 511 40.42 0.23 1.26
N GLN A 512 40.51 1.46 1.76
CA GLN A 512 40.19 1.85 3.14
C GLN A 512 38.68 1.78 3.42
N LEU A 513 37.86 1.71 2.37
CA LEU A 513 36.42 1.59 2.41
C LEU A 513 35.93 0.17 2.10
N ALA A 514 36.86 -0.79 2.03
CA ALA A 514 36.58 -2.20 1.82
C ALA A 514 36.84 -3.02 3.08
N GLY A 515 36.09 -4.10 3.31
CA GLY A 515 36.43 -5.08 4.34
C GLY A 515 35.36 -6.13 4.63
N THR A 516 35.73 -7.13 5.41
CA THR A 516 34.84 -8.23 5.86
C THR A 516 33.80 -7.79 6.89
N ASN A 517 33.96 -6.64 7.51
CA ASN A 517 32.99 -6.06 8.45
C ASN A 517 32.57 -4.67 7.96
N LEU A 518 31.29 -4.34 8.18
CA LEU A 518 30.70 -3.07 7.77
C LEU A 518 29.83 -2.49 8.89
N ARG A 519 29.94 -1.18 9.11
CA ARG A 519 28.90 -0.40 9.80
C ARG A 519 28.68 0.92 9.07
N LEU A 520 27.44 1.24 8.78
CA LEU A 520 27.02 2.52 8.21
C LEU A 520 25.84 3.06 9.01
N TYR A 521 25.90 4.36 9.30
CA TYR A 521 24.83 5.11 9.93
C TYR A 521 24.53 6.33 9.07
N SER A 522 23.26 6.52 8.70
CA SER A 522 22.82 7.72 7.99
C SER A 522 21.70 8.39 8.74
N ALA A 523 21.73 9.72 8.78
CA ALA A 523 20.62 10.55 9.22
C ALA A 523 20.31 11.58 8.15
N GLU A 524 19.05 11.67 7.75
CA GLU A 524 18.58 12.56 6.71
C GLU A 524 17.34 13.31 7.19
N TYR A 525 17.38 14.64 7.12
CA TYR A 525 16.25 15.50 7.39
C TYR A 525 15.61 15.93 6.08
N ARG A 526 14.35 15.53 5.87
CA ARG A 526 13.60 15.78 4.63
C ARG A 526 12.60 16.90 4.85
N LEU A 527 12.82 17.99 4.13
CA LEU A 527 12.05 19.22 4.13
C LEU A 527 11.16 19.28 2.88
N PRO A 528 9.82 19.24 3.02
CA PRO A 528 8.91 19.66 1.97
C PRO A 528 9.09 21.15 1.66
N VAL A 529 9.26 21.51 0.40
CA VAL A 529 9.35 22.92 -0.04
C VAL A 529 8.01 23.39 -0.58
N GLY A 530 7.34 22.57 -1.36
CA GLY A 530 6.03 22.90 -1.91
C GLY A 530 5.54 21.92 -2.96
N GLU A 531 4.29 22.12 -3.35
CA GLU A 531 3.61 21.40 -4.41
C GLU A 531 3.10 22.41 -5.44
N TRP A 532 3.48 22.23 -6.69
CA TRP A 532 3.03 23.05 -7.80
C TRP A 532 2.46 22.13 -8.86
N PHE A 533 1.16 22.15 -9.09
CA PHE A 533 0.52 21.35 -10.15
C PHE A 533 -0.07 22.21 -11.27
N ASP A 534 -0.04 23.53 -11.09
CA ASP A 534 -0.47 24.50 -12.10
C ASP A 534 0.68 24.75 -13.09
N GLY A 535 0.72 23.96 -14.17
CA GLY A 535 1.72 24.07 -15.24
C GLY A 535 1.42 25.16 -16.27
N LEU A 536 2.44 25.51 -17.07
CA LEU A 536 2.26 26.32 -18.28
C LEU A 536 1.52 25.49 -19.33
N THR A 537 0.24 25.74 -19.58
CA THR A 537 -0.63 24.92 -20.45
C THR A 537 -0.11 24.70 -21.88
N SER A 538 0.77 25.59 -22.37
CA SER A 538 1.34 25.55 -23.72
C SER A 538 2.58 24.67 -23.88
N VAL A 539 3.29 24.34 -22.79
CA VAL A 539 4.45 23.45 -22.80
C VAL A 539 4.12 22.27 -21.90
N PRO A 540 4.16 21.01 -22.37
CA PRO A 540 3.76 19.85 -21.59
C PRO A 540 4.83 19.47 -20.54
N ILE A 541 5.33 20.45 -19.79
CA ILE A 541 6.29 20.32 -18.70
C ILE A 541 5.77 21.14 -17.52
N GLY A 542 5.68 20.51 -16.35
CA GLY A 542 5.32 21.12 -15.09
C GLY A 542 6.28 20.70 -13.99
N LEU A 543 6.21 21.39 -12.87
CA LEU A 543 6.74 20.90 -11.60
C LEU A 543 5.64 20.07 -10.93
N GLY A 544 6.02 19.23 -9.98
CA GLY A 544 5.09 18.55 -9.07
C GLY A 544 5.43 18.96 -7.64
N LYS A 545 5.82 17.98 -6.82
CA LYS A 545 6.32 18.24 -5.48
C LYS A 545 7.82 18.54 -5.52
N ALA A 546 8.32 19.36 -4.60
CA ALA A 546 9.75 19.47 -4.38
C ALA A 546 10.12 19.44 -2.91
N GLY A 547 11.27 18.86 -2.62
CA GLY A 547 11.85 18.79 -1.29
C GLY A 547 13.35 19.07 -1.27
N VAL A 548 13.87 19.36 -0.08
CA VAL A 548 15.31 19.39 0.21
C VAL A 548 15.61 18.34 1.26
N HIS A 549 16.65 17.54 1.04
CA HIS A 549 17.12 16.55 1.99
C HIS A 549 18.49 16.99 2.48
N LEU A 550 18.67 17.10 3.79
CA LEU A 550 19.97 17.36 4.42
C LEU A 550 20.45 16.05 5.02
N PHE A 551 21.68 15.63 4.76
CA PHE A 551 22.15 14.32 5.21
C PHE A 551 23.53 14.37 5.86
N VAL A 552 23.75 13.39 6.74
CA VAL A 552 25.05 12.97 7.25
C VAL A 552 25.12 11.46 7.18
N ASP A 553 26.21 10.95 6.59
CA ASP A 553 26.53 9.54 6.52
C ASP A 553 27.83 9.29 7.31
N HIS A 554 27.88 8.22 8.09
CA HIS A 554 29.01 7.86 8.93
C HIS A 554 29.25 6.35 8.85
N GLY A 555 30.32 5.97 8.15
CA GLY A 555 30.55 4.58 7.74
C GLY A 555 31.97 4.10 8.01
N ALA A 556 32.12 2.79 8.21
CA ALA A 556 33.41 2.12 8.33
C ALA A 556 33.30 0.72 7.74
N ALA A 557 34.27 0.34 6.90
CA ALA A 557 34.52 -1.03 6.49
C ALA A 557 35.93 -1.42 6.95
N TRP A 558 36.10 -2.64 7.45
CA TRP A 558 37.40 -3.09 7.95
C TRP A 558 37.50 -4.63 7.98
N ASP A 559 38.72 -5.14 7.97
CA ASP A 559 38.99 -6.56 8.12
C ASP A 559 39.16 -7.01 9.56
N SER A 560 38.85 -8.28 9.82
CA SER A 560 39.06 -8.94 11.11
C SER A 560 40.49 -8.70 11.64
N GLY A 561 40.61 -8.02 12.79
CA GLY A 561 41.90 -7.74 13.43
C GLY A 561 42.58 -6.43 12.99
N GLN A 562 41.99 -5.68 12.05
CA GLN A 562 42.42 -4.31 11.74
C GLN A 562 41.69 -3.26 12.60
N ASP A 563 42.29 -2.08 12.68
CA ASP A 563 41.67 -0.93 13.34
C ASP A 563 40.45 -0.44 12.54
N LYS A 564 39.43 -0.03 13.28
CA LYS A 564 38.19 0.45 12.71
C LYS A 564 38.23 1.96 12.52
N ASN A 565 38.36 2.41 11.28
CA ASN A 565 38.34 3.82 10.92
C ASN A 565 36.97 4.21 10.36
N PHE A 566 36.42 5.31 10.86
CA PHE A 566 35.14 5.83 10.41
C PHE A 566 35.32 7.07 9.54
N TYR A 567 34.59 7.09 8.45
CA TYR A 567 34.53 8.16 7.46
C TYR A 567 33.16 8.81 7.50
N THR A 568 33.15 10.15 7.40
CA THR A 568 31.92 10.94 7.51
C THR A 568 31.70 11.78 6.26
N GLY A 569 30.51 11.67 5.67
CA GLY A 569 30.05 12.45 4.54
C GLY A 569 28.90 13.36 4.95
N VAL A 570 28.85 14.58 4.44
CA VAL A 570 27.75 15.53 4.68
C VAL A 570 27.31 16.17 3.38
N GLY A 571 26.04 16.55 3.29
CA GLY A 571 25.57 17.21 2.09
C GLY A 571 24.09 17.53 2.09
N PHE A 572 23.60 17.88 0.90
CA PHE A 572 22.19 18.11 0.67
C PHE A 572 21.77 17.67 -0.74
N GLU A 573 20.49 17.39 -0.89
CA GLU A 573 19.86 17.06 -2.16
C GLU A 573 18.61 17.93 -2.37
N VAL A 574 18.45 18.48 -3.57
CA VAL A 574 17.21 19.13 -4.01
C VAL A 574 16.48 18.16 -4.93
N ARG A 575 15.24 17.84 -4.60
CA ARG A 575 14.48 16.76 -5.26
C ARG A 575 13.13 17.25 -5.81
N PRO A 576 13.10 17.87 -7.00
CA PRO A 576 11.86 18.23 -7.66
C PRO A 576 11.30 17.08 -8.51
N ASP A 577 9.99 16.92 -8.48
CA ASP A 577 9.23 16.14 -9.44
C ASP A 577 9.06 16.96 -10.72
N LEU A 578 9.51 16.40 -11.85
CA LEU A 578 9.25 16.97 -13.17
C LEU A 578 8.08 16.22 -13.81
N LEU A 579 7.00 16.93 -14.11
CA LEU A 579 5.80 16.38 -14.74
C LEU A 579 5.87 16.63 -16.24
N ILE A 580 5.86 15.58 -17.04
CA ILE A 580 5.95 15.65 -18.51
C ILE A 580 4.65 15.10 -19.11
N GLY A 581 4.15 15.74 -20.17
CA GLY A 581 2.96 15.29 -20.88
C GLY A 581 1.67 15.46 -20.07
N TYR A 582 1.48 16.60 -19.40
CA TYR A 582 0.30 16.85 -18.53
C TYR A 582 0.15 15.81 -17.41
N SER A 583 1.24 15.56 -16.67
CA SER A 583 1.32 14.57 -15.59
C SER A 583 1.17 13.11 -16.04
N THR A 584 1.24 12.83 -17.34
CA THR A 584 1.30 11.45 -17.86
C THR A 584 2.61 10.76 -17.47
N PHE A 585 3.70 11.52 -17.35
CA PHE A 585 5.00 11.02 -16.95
C PHE A 585 5.56 11.84 -15.79
N LYS A 586 6.01 11.14 -14.74
CA LYS A 586 6.65 11.75 -13.58
C LYS A 586 8.12 11.34 -13.56
N LEU A 587 9.02 12.31 -13.73
CA LEU A 587 10.45 12.12 -13.58
C LEU A 587 10.89 12.65 -12.21
N GLU A 588 11.36 11.75 -11.35
CA GLU A 588 11.98 12.12 -10.09
C GLU A 588 13.39 12.61 -10.36
N SER A 589 13.67 13.87 -10.07
CA SER A 589 15.00 14.43 -10.25
C SER A 589 15.67 14.70 -8.92
N THR A 590 17.00 14.64 -8.87
CA THR A 590 17.77 14.97 -7.68
C THR A 590 19.05 15.65 -8.07
N LEU A 591 19.24 16.89 -7.62
CA LEU A 591 20.51 17.59 -7.67
C LEU A 591 21.15 17.53 -6.29
N GLY A 592 22.25 16.81 -6.17
CA GLY A 592 22.94 16.58 -4.90
C GLY A 592 24.32 17.22 -4.83
N PHE A 593 24.69 17.61 -3.62
CA PHE A 593 26.04 17.99 -3.23
C PHE A 593 26.45 17.15 -2.04
N ALA A 594 27.62 16.52 -2.11
CA ALA A 594 28.21 15.72 -1.04
C ALA A 594 29.67 16.12 -0.79
N LYS A 595 30.09 16.06 0.48
CA LYS A 595 31.48 16.29 0.88
C LYS A 595 31.93 15.27 1.93
N GLY A 596 32.99 14.53 1.63
CA GLY A 596 33.76 13.75 2.59
C GLY A 596 34.56 14.67 3.51
N LEU A 597 34.54 14.39 4.81
CA LEU A 597 35.23 15.18 5.84
C LEU A 597 36.65 14.69 6.16
N ASP A 598 37.04 13.53 5.65
CA ASP A 598 38.41 13.03 5.76
C ASP A 598 39.36 13.79 4.81
N ASP A 599 40.56 14.11 5.28
CA ASP A 599 41.52 14.92 4.53
C ASP A 599 42.28 14.12 3.44
N ASP A 600 42.33 12.79 3.56
CA ASP A 600 43.14 11.93 2.68
C ASP A 600 42.30 11.32 1.54
N ILE A 601 41.09 10.83 1.85
CA ILE A 601 40.22 10.14 0.89
C ILE A 601 38.83 10.78 0.72
N GLY A 602 38.56 11.90 1.39
CA GLY A 602 37.30 12.63 1.26
C GLY A 602 37.24 13.45 -0.04
N GLU A 603 36.10 13.36 -0.74
CA GLU A 603 35.88 14.04 -2.01
C GLU A 603 34.74 15.07 -1.92
N THR A 604 34.68 15.98 -2.89
CA THR A 604 33.55 16.91 -3.05
C THR A 604 32.85 16.62 -4.37
N THR A 605 31.63 16.09 -4.28
CA THR A 605 30.88 15.62 -5.45
C THR A 605 29.62 16.44 -5.65
N VAL A 606 29.34 16.79 -6.91
CA VAL A 606 28.05 17.33 -7.35
C VAL A 606 27.50 16.35 -8.36
N TYR A 607 26.26 15.91 -8.15
CA TYR A 607 25.65 14.87 -8.99
C TYR A 607 24.20 15.24 -9.33
N LEU A 608 23.77 14.82 -10.52
CA LEU A 608 22.40 14.94 -10.98
C LEU A 608 21.85 13.54 -11.25
N ARG A 609 20.72 13.20 -10.63
CA ARG A 609 19.98 11.97 -10.89
C ARG A 609 18.67 12.32 -11.55
N LEU A 610 18.35 11.61 -12.62
CA LEU A 610 17.05 11.63 -13.28
C LEU A 610 16.51 10.20 -13.25
N GLY A 611 15.44 10.00 -12.50
CA GLY A 611 14.83 8.70 -12.30
C GLY A 611 13.40 8.68 -12.78
N ALA A 612 13.00 7.58 -13.38
CA ALA A 612 11.60 7.35 -13.73
C ALA A 612 11.07 6.22 -12.82
N ASN A 613 10.05 6.52 -12.03
CA ASN A 613 9.28 5.47 -11.33
C ASN A 613 8.20 4.99 -12.30
N PHE A 614 8.27 3.72 -12.70
CA PHE A 614 7.28 3.06 -13.56
C PHE A 614 6.35 2.18 -12.75
#